data_AF-A0A7S2KCN7-F1
#
_entry.id   AF-A0A7S2KCN7-F1
#
_cell.length_a   1.000
_cell.length_b   1.000
_cell.length_c   1.000
_cell.angle_alpha   90.00
_cell.angle_beta   90.00
_cell.angle_gamma   90.00
#
_symmetry.space_group_name_H-M   'P 1'
#
loop_
_entity.id
_entity.type
_entity.pdbx_description
1 polymer ?
#
loop_
_entity_poly.entity_id
_entity_poly.type
_entity_poly.pdbx_seq_one_letter_code
_entity_poly.pdbx_strand_id
1 'polypeptide(L)'
;VAGAGVGGLALANALKQLPNSKVTVLEKTSSFKRFGGPIQLASNAMMNLKDLDPAMFDQIEAKATWTGNLTNGIKDGIRDEWYAMFDLKTPAAERGMPYTCVVERPDLQDIMLKSLPEGMVQNAASVVSYEHQPTEHGGGVLATLDNGEKVHGDVLIGADGIWSATRATMHQNEVRGDESGATYSGYTVYAGELTYKAPDNGEVGYKVYIGPNQYFVVTDIGKGRYQWYAFLAKPVGTAESEKDLKPTEDLDGCAAGNPAYLRQRFDGWSKDIH
;
A
#
# COMPACT_ATOMS: atom_id res chain seq x y z
N VAL A 1 8.63 -6.43 -16.29
CA VAL A 1 8.25 -5.60 -15.12
C VAL A 1 8.72 -6.33 -13.87
N ALA A 2 9.60 -5.72 -13.07
CA ALA A 2 10.06 -6.32 -11.81
C ALA A 2 9.11 -5.91 -10.68
N GLY A 3 8.41 -6.88 -10.07
CA GLY A 3 7.47 -6.69 -8.97
C GLY A 3 5.99 -6.74 -9.42
N ALA A 4 5.19 -7.54 -8.70
CA ALA A 4 3.74 -7.66 -8.87
C ALA A 4 2.96 -7.04 -7.68
N GLY A 5 3.49 -5.96 -7.11
CA GLY A 5 2.70 -5.08 -6.24
C GLY A 5 1.59 -4.36 -7.04
N VAL A 6 0.74 -3.60 -6.33
CA VAL A 6 -0.37 -2.83 -6.96
C VAL A 6 0.11 -2.00 -8.17
N GLY A 7 1.25 -1.31 -8.06
CA GLY A 7 1.81 -0.53 -9.17
C GLY A 7 2.25 -1.38 -10.37
N GLY A 8 2.90 -2.52 -10.12
CA GLY A 8 3.34 -3.45 -11.18
C GLY A 8 2.17 -4.13 -11.89
N LEU A 9 1.14 -4.53 -11.13
CA LEU A 9 -0.08 -5.11 -11.68
C LEU A 9 -0.93 -4.08 -12.45
N ALA A 10 -1.02 -2.84 -11.97
CA ALA A 10 -1.69 -1.76 -12.70
C ALA A 10 -0.98 -1.49 -14.04
N LEU A 11 0.36 -1.40 -14.03
CA LEU A 11 1.15 -1.25 -15.24
C LEU A 11 0.98 -2.44 -16.20
N ALA A 12 1.02 -3.67 -15.69
CA ALA A 12 0.80 -4.87 -16.51
C ALA A 12 -0.58 -4.84 -17.19
N ASN A 13 -1.63 -4.42 -16.47
CA ASN A 13 -2.98 -4.28 -17.02
C ASN A 13 -3.10 -3.17 -18.08
N ALA A 14 -2.25 -2.15 -18.04
CA ALA A 14 -2.11 -1.17 -19.12
C ALA A 14 -1.33 -1.75 -20.31
N LEU A 15 -0.17 -2.34 -20.06
CA LEU A 15 0.71 -2.82 -21.13
C LEU A 15 0.11 -4.01 -21.91
N LYS A 16 -0.73 -4.85 -21.29
CA LYS A 16 -1.42 -5.95 -21.98
C LYS A 16 -2.33 -5.48 -23.11
N GLN A 17 -2.77 -4.21 -23.09
CA GLN A 17 -3.64 -3.62 -24.10
C GLN A 17 -2.86 -3.10 -25.31
N LEU A 18 -1.54 -2.95 -25.20
CA LEU A 18 -0.73 -2.44 -26.28
C LEU A 18 -0.52 -3.54 -27.34
N PRO A 19 -0.84 -3.26 -28.62
CA PRO A 19 -0.56 -4.22 -29.68
C PRO A 19 0.95 -4.47 -29.77
N ASN A 20 1.32 -5.73 -30.03
CA ASN A 20 2.71 -6.16 -30.23
C ASN A 20 3.64 -6.01 -29.01
N SER A 21 3.09 -5.88 -27.79
CA SER A 21 3.88 -5.88 -26.56
C SER A 21 3.85 -7.25 -25.89
N LYS A 22 5.02 -7.89 -25.71
CA LYS A 22 5.16 -9.09 -24.88
C LYS A 22 5.61 -8.67 -23.49
N VAL A 23 4.74 -8.86 -22.51
CA VAL A 23 4.99 -8.40 -21.14
C VAL A 23 5.15 -9.61 -20.22
N THR A 24 6.19 -9.59 -19.40
CA THR A 24 6.38 -10.54 -18.29
C THR A 24 6.54 -9.76 -17.00
N VAL A 25 5.81 -10.15 -15.97
CA VAL A 25 5.92 -9.63 -14.61
C VAL A 25 6.69 -10.64 -13.77
N LEU A 26 7.76 -10.22 -13.12
CA LEU A 26 8.65 -11.05 -12.32
C LEU A 26 8.42 -10.71 -10.85
N GLU A 27 7.85 -11.63 -10.08
CA GLU A 27 7.49 -11.43 -8.68
C GLU A 27 8.34 -12.29 -7.76
N LYS A 28 8.92 -11.67 -6.73
CA LYS A 28 9.81 -12.35 -5.78
C LYS A 28 9.10 -13.36 -4.89
N THR A 29 7.83 -13.13 -4.56
CA THR A 29 7.05 -14.06 -3.72
C THR A 29 6.69 -15.31 -4.50
N SER A 30 6.73 -16.48 -3.85
CA SER A 30 6.36 -17.76 -4.48
C SER A 30 4.86 -17.88 -4.72
N SER A 31 4.06 -17.16 -3.94
CA SER A 31 2.62 -17.02 -4.12
C SER A 31 2.12 -15.72 -3.50
N PHE A 32 1.04 -15.20 -4.07
CA PHE A 32 0.30 -14.09 -3.49
C PHE A 32 -0.38 -14.56 -2.20
N LYS A 33 0.09 -14.04 -1.07
CA LYS A 33 -0.56 -14.26 0.22
C LYS A 33 -1.65 -13.21 0.43
N ARG A 34 -2.76 -13.60 1.07
CA ARG A 34 -3.77 -12.64 1.56
C ARG A 34 -3.24 -11.91 2.79
N PHE A 35 -2.26 -11.05 2.56
CA PHE A 35 -1.52 -10.36 3.61
C PHE A 35 -1.50 -8.85 3.37
N GLY A 36 -1.56 -8.08 4.46
CA GLY A 36 -1.59 -6.63 4.46
C GLY A 36 -3.00 -6.07 4.65
N GLY A 37 -3.07 -4.91 5.30
CA GLY A 37 -4.34 -4.25 5.58
C GLY A 37 -4.91 -3.48 4.39
N PRO A 38 -6.12 -2.92 4.57
CA PRO A 38 -6.81 -2.11 3.58
C PRO A 38 -5.95 -0.99 2.98
N ILE A 39 -6.32 -0.59 1.77
CA ILE A 39 -5.72 0.54 1.06
C ILE A 39 -6.80 1.53 0.63
N GLN A 40 -6.53 2.81 0.82
CA GLN A 40 -7.39 3.88 0.31
C GLN A 40 -7.06 4.16 -1.15
N LEU A 41 -8.08 4.17 -2.00
CA LEU A 41 -8.02 4.59 -3.39
C LEU A 41 -8.75 5.92 -3.52
N ALA A 42 -7.99 6.98 -3.77
CA ALA A 42 -8.55 8.31 -4.01
C ALA A 42 -9.33 8.34 -5.34
N SER A 43 -10.23 9.31 -5.49
CA SER A 43 -11.09 9.47 -6.68
C SER A 43 -10.34 9.44 -8.00
N ASN A 44 -9.15 10.04 -8.08
CA ASN A 44 -8.31 10.00 -9.27
C ASN A 44 -7.74 8.60 -9.55
N ALA A 45 -7.39 7.83 -8.52
CA ALA A 45 -6.94 6.45 -8.69
C ALA A 45 -8.10 5.56 -9.20
N MET A 46 -9.29 5.72 -8.62
CA MET A 46 -10.49 5.00 -9.07
C MET A 46 -10.88 5.35 -10.50
N MET A 47 -10.77 6.63 -10.89
CA MET A 47 -11.00 7.06 -12.28
C MET A 47 -10.01 6.38 -13.24
N ASN A 48 -8.71 6.37 -12.92
CA ASN A 48 -7.71 5.68 -13.75
C ASN A 48 -8.00 4.18 -13.90
N LEU A 49 -8.46 3.50 -12.84
CA LEU A 49 -8.81 2.09 -12.91
C LEU A 49 -10.05 1.86 -13.80
N LYS A 50 -11.04 2.74 -13.72
CA LYS A 50 -12.24 2.71 -14.55
C LYS A 50 -11.92 2.91 -16.04
N ASP A 51 -11.09 3.91 -16.35
CA ASP A 51 -10.68 4.21 -17.72
C ASP A 51 -9.80 3.09 -18.30
N LEU A 52 -8.99 2.46 -17.46
CA LEU A 52 -8.11 1.37 -17.85
C LEU A 52 -8.89 0.10 -18.19
N ASP A 53 -9.77 -0.36 -17.31
CA ASP A 53 -10.51 -1.61 -17.50
C ASP A 53 -11.84 -1.54 -16.69
N PRO A 54 -12.97 -1.25 -17.36
CA PRO A 54 -14.27 -1.13 -16.68
C PRO A 54 -14.69 -2.40 -15.94
N ALA A 55 -14.39 -3.59 -16.47
CA ALA A 55 -14.77 -4.86 -15.83
C ALA A 55 -13.92 -5.14 -14.58
N MET A 56 -12.65 -4.74 -14.59
CA MET A 56 -11.80 -4.77 -13.40
C MET A 56 -12.30 -3.75 -12.36
N PHE A 57 -12.67 -2.54 -12.80
CA PHE A 57 -13.25 -1.51 -11.93
C PHE A 57 -14.52 -2.00 -11.24
N ASP A 58 -15.46 -2.60 -11.96
CA ASP A 58 -16.73 -3.11 -11.39
C ASP A 58 -16.48 -4.14 -10.27
N GLN A 59 -15.47 -4.99 -10.43
CA GLN A 59 -15.06 -5.96 -9.40
C GLN A 59 -14.45 -5.29 -8.15
N ILE A 60 -13.68 -4.20 -8.34
CA ILE A 60 -13.12 -3.42 -7.24
C ILE A 60 -14.25 -2.67 -6.51
N GLU A 61 -15.16 -2.04 -7.26
CA GLU A 61 -16.33 -1.33 -6.73
C GLU A 61 -17.21 -2.27 -5.88
N ALA A 62 -17.44 -3.50 -6.33
CA ALA A 62 -18.22 -4.50 -5.58
C ALA A 62 -17.65 -4.85 -4.20
N LYS A 63 -16.38 -4.54 -3.95
CA LYS A 63 -15.68 -4.78 -2.68
C LYS A 63 -15.31 -3.48 -1.93
N ALA A 64 -15.58 -2.32 -2.51
CA ALA A 64 -15.18 -1.04 -1.98
C ALA A 64 -16.09 -0.59 -0.83
N THR A 65 -15.49 0.08 0.16
CA THR A 65 -16.19 0.90 1.14
C THR A 65 -15.99 2.36 0.77
N TRP A 66 -17.05 3.03 0.36
CA TRP A 66 -16.99 4.44 -0.05
C TRP A 66 -16.91 5.34 1.19
N THR A 67 -15.77 6.01 1.35
CA THR A 67 -15.51 6.94 2.46
C THR A 67 -15.56 8.39 2.00
N GLY A 68 -15.31 8.65 0.71
CA GLY A 68 -15.26 9.99 0.14
C GLY A 68 -16.61 10.72 0.07
N ASN A 69 -17.73 10.02 0.28
CA ASN A 69 -19.07 10.59 0.41
C ASN A 69 -19.50 10.83 1.85
N LEU A 70 -18.64 10.53 2.82
CA LEU A 70 -18.86 10.71 4.25
C LEU A 70 -18.07 11.91 4.79
N THR A 71 -18.27 12.23 6.06
CA THR A 71 -17.44 13.22 6.76
C THR A 71 -16.04 12.67 6.94
N ASN A 72 -15.03 13.47 6.61
CA ASN A 72 -13.62 13.11 6.79
C ASN A 72 -12.88 14.32 7.34
N GLY A 73 -11.83 14.13 8.13
CA GLY A 73 -11.12 15.30 8.65
C GLY A 73 -10.09 15.03 9.73
N ILE A 74 -9.63 16.14 10.30
CA ILE A 74 -8.68 16.21 11.40
C ILE A 74 -9.42 16.64 12.66
N LYS A 75 -9.18 15.93 13.76
CA LYS A 75 -9.69 16.25 15.10
C LYS A 75 -8.54 16.59 16.05
N ASP A 76 -8.81 17.41 17.05
CA ASP A 76 -7.94 17.52 18.22
C ASP A 76 -7.96 16.19 18.98
N GLY A 77 -6.78 15.62 19.20
CA GLY A 77 -6.65 14.33 19.86
C GLY A 77 -7.10 14.30 21.32
N ILE A 78 -7.13 15.45 22.01
CA ILE A 78 -7.47 15.58 23.43
C ILE A 78 -8.88 16.15 23.61
N ARG A 79 -9.19 17.24 22.91
CA ARG A 79 -10.49 17.94 23.02
C ARG A 79 -11.61 17.24 22.26
N ASP A 80 -11.26 16.36 21.33
CA ASP A 80 -12.20 15.62 20.48
C ASP A 80 -13.07 16.52 19.57
N GLU A 81 -12.54 17.70 19.22
CA GLU A 81 -13.20 18.68 18.35
C GLU A 81 -12.64 18.61 16.92
N TRP A 82 -13.47 18.86 15.91
CA TRP A 82 -13.00 18.96 14.53
C TRP A 82 -12.14 20.22 14.35
N TYR A 83 -10.88 20.03 13.92
CA TYR A 83 -10.01 21.12 13.48
C TYR A 83 -10.26 21.49 12.02
N ALA A 84 -10.43 20.48 11.18
CA ALA A 84 -10.69 20.66 9.76
C ALA A 84 -11.52 19.48 9.25
N MET A 85 -12.50 19.77 8.40
CA MET A 85 -13.25 18.77 7.67
C MET A 85 -12.91 18.88 6.19
N PHE A 86 -12.81 17.74 5.52
CA PHE A 86 -12.44 17.64 4.13
C PHE A 86 -13.67 17.33 3.28
N ASP A 87 -13.95 18.19 2.32
CA ASP A 87 -14.90 17.89 1.27
C ASP A 87 -14.24 17.03 0.19
N LEU A 88 -14.42 15.72 0.30
CA LEU A 88 -13.97 14.74 -0.68
C LEU A 88 -15.03 14.43 -1.75
N LYS A 89 -16.27 14.87 -1.53
CA LYS A 89 -17.43 14.50 -2.34
C LYS A 89 -17.61 15.46 -3.51
N THR A 90 -17.67 16.77 -3.24
CA THR A 90 -17.99 17.79 -4.24
C THR A 90 -16.98 17.80 -5.38
N PRO A 91 -15.64 17.83 -5.13
CA PRO A 91 -14.67 17.88 -6.22
C PRO A 91 -14.69 16.63 -7.12
N ALA A 92 -15.04 15.47 -6.56
CA ALA A 92 -15.18 14.24 -7.32
C ALA A 92 -16.47 14.25 -8.17
N ALA A 93 -17.59 14.68 -7.59
CA ALA A 93 -18.87 14.77 -8.27
C ALA A 93 -18.84 15.76 -9.45
N GLU A 94 -18.26 16.95 -9.25
CA GLU A 94 -18.13 17.98 -10.30
C GLU A 94 -17.28 17.52 -11.49
N ARG A 95 -16.33 16.60 -11.25
CA ARG A 95 -15.46 16.03 -12.27
C ARG A 95 -15.96 14.70 -12.83
N GLY A 96 -17.12 14.21 -12.38
CA GLY A 96 -17.67 12.91 -12.78
C GLY A 96 -16.80 11.72 -12.37
N MET A 97 -15.98 11.87 -11.32
CA MET A 97 -15.08 10.83 -10.82
C MET A 97 -15.77 9.95 -9.76
N PRO A 98 -15.41 8.66 -9.65
CA PRO A 98 -15.79 7.85 -8.50
C PRO A 98 -15.32 8.51 -7.19
N TYR A 99 -16.03 8.26 -6.09
CA TYR A 99 -15.60 8.77 -4.77
C TYR A 99 -14.36 8.06 -4.25
N THR A 100 -13.72 8.64 -3.25
CA THR A 100 -12.63 7.95 -2.54
C THR A 100 -13.20 6.73 -1.81
N CYS A 101 -12.49 5.61 -1.85
CA CYS A 101 -12.90 4.38 -1.19
C CYS A 101 -11.74 3.67 -0.50
N VAL A 102 -12.07 2.67 0.30
CA VAL A 102 -11.13 1.72 0.89
C VAL A 102 -11.47 0.32 0.38
N VAL A 103 -10.43 -0.44 0.03
CA VAL A 103 -10.53 -1.84 -0.39
C VAL A 103 -9.46 -2.67 0.31
N GLU A 104 -9.76 -3.93 0.57
CA GLU A 104 -8.76 -4.89 1.05
C GLU A 104 -7.66 -5.05 -0.01
N ARG A 105 -6.40 -4.77 0.36
CA ARG A 105 -5.27 -4.83 -0.57
C ARG A 105 -5.11 -6.21 -1.23
N PRO A 106 -5.26 -7.35 -0.50
CA PRO A 106 -5.25 -8.66 -1.14
C PRO A 106 -6.33 -8.85 -2.20
N ASP A 107 -7.53 -8.30 -1.97
CA ASP A 107 -8.63 -8.41 -2.93
C ASP A 107 -8.35 -7.56 -4.17
N LEU A 108 -7.83 -6.35 -3.99
CA LEU A 108 -7.40 -5.48 -5.09
C LEU A 108 -6.35 -6.17 -5.96
N GLN A 109 -5.33 -6.76 -5.33
CA GLN A 109 -4.28 -7.47 -6.06
C GLN A 109 -4.80 -8.71 -6.78
N ASP A 110 -5.66 -9.51 -6.14
CA ASP A 110 -6.28 -10.70 -6.75
C ASP A 110 -7.12 -10.34 -7.98
N ILE A 111 -7.92 -9.27 -7.90
CA ILE A 111 -8.70 -8.77 -9.04
C ILE A 111 -7.75 -8.35 -10.17
N MET A 112 -6.74 -7.53 -9.88
CA MET A 112 -5.78 -7.07 -10.90
C MET A 112 -4.99 -8.21 -11.52
N LEU A 113 -4.65 -9.24 -10.75
CA LEU A 113 -3.94 -10.42 -11.22
C LEU A 113 -4.81 -11.27 -12.15
N LYS A 114 -6.07 -11.52 -11.77
CA LYS A 114 -7.03 -12.29 -12.58
C LYS A 114 -7.41 -11.61 -13.89
N SER A 115 -7.24 -10.30 -13.98
CA SER A 115 -7.40 -9.56 -15.23
C SER A 115 -6.24 -9.75 -16.22
N LEU A 116 -5.12 -10.36 -15.82
CA LEU A 116 -3.98 -10.62 -16.70
C LEU A 116 -4.09 -11.99 -17.40
N PRO A 117 -3.56 -12.13 -18.62
CA PRO A 117 -3.39 -13.42 -19.27
C PRO A 117 -2.61 -14.42 -18.41
N GLU A 118 -2.98 -15.71 -18.51
CA GLU A 118 -2.25 -16.79 -17.87
C GLU A 118 -0.77 -16.80 -18.30
N GLY A 119 0.13 -17.03 -17.34
CA GLY A 119 1.58 -17.06 -17.58
C GLY A 119 2.27 -15.70 -17.73
N MET A 120 1.52 -14.58 -17.70
CA MET A 120 2.10 -13.24 -17.75
C MET A 120 2.89 -12.88 -16.48
N VAL A 121 2.48 -13.43 -15.32
CA VAL A 121 3.16 -13.26 -14.04
C VAL A 121 3.93 -14.53 -13.68
N GLN A 122 5.21 -14.37 -13.38
CA GLN A 122 6.10 -15.43 -12.92
C GLN A 122 6.47 -15.16 -11.46
N ASN A 123 6.04 -16.06 -10.59
CA ASN A 123 6.35 -16.02 -9.16
C ASN A 123 7.72 -16.64 -8.88
N ALA A 124 8.25 -16.44 -7.66
CA ALA A 124 9.59 -16.87 -7.26
C ALA A 124 10.69 -16.42 -8.26
N ALA A 125 10.49 -15.25 -8.86
CA ALA A 125 11.35 -14.64 -9.85
C ALA A 125 11.78 -13.26 -9.36
N SER A 126 12.68 -13.23 -8.37
CA SER A 126 13.15 -11.96 -7.80
C SER A 126 14.26 -11.38 -8.68
N VAL A 127 14.03 -10.22 -9.31
CA VAL A 127 15.10 -9.49 -10.00
C VAL A 127 16.07 -8.93 -8.96
N VAL A 128 17.36 -9.27 -9.07
CA VAL A 128 18.42 -8.82 -8.14
C VAL A 128 19.39 -7.82 -8.77
N SER A 129 19.53 -7.82 -10.09
CA SER A 129 20.33 -6.85 -10.84
C SER A 129 19.94 -6.86 -12.32
N TYR A 130 20.49 -5.93 -13.10
CA TYR A 130 20.39 -5.95 -14.54
C TYR A 130 21.65 -5.38 -15.20
N GLU A 131 21.87 -5.77 -16.46
CA GLU A 131 22.93 -5.22 -17.31
C GLU A 131 22.34 -4.78 -18.65
N HIS A 132 22.90 -3.70 -19.22
CA HIS A 132 22.57 -3.30 -20.58
C HIS A 132 23.20 -4.30 -21.54
N GLN A 133 22.40 -4.92 -22.40
CA GLN A 133 22.89 -5.72 -23.50
C GLN A 133 22.79 -4.94 -24.81
N PRO A 134 23.91 -4.71 -25.50
CA PRO A 134 23.88 -4.27 -26.88
C PRO A 134 23.23 -5.36 -27.74
N THR A 135 22.19 -4.99 -28.48
CA THR A 135 21.56 -5.85 -29.49
C THR A 135 21.81 -5.27 -30.89
N GLU A 136 21.60 -6.06 -31.95
CA GLU A 136 21.70 -5.59 -33.34
C GLU A 136 20.76 -4.41 -33.65
N HIS A 137 19.75 -4.16 -32.80
CA HIS A 137 18.77 -3.08 -32.95
C HIS A 137 18.90 -1.97 -31.90
N GLY A 138 20.06 -1.84 -31.25
CA GLY A 138 20.40 -0.63 -30.49
C GLY A 138 20.00 -0.61 -29.02
N GLY A 139 19.68 -1.76 -28.41
CA GLY A 139 19.52 -1.86 -26.96
C GLY A 139 18.74 -3.08 -26.50
N GLY A 140 18.93 -3.44 -25.24
CA GLY A 140 18.27 -4.54 -24.54
C GLY A 140 18.73 -4.55 -23.09
N VAL A 141 17.95 -5.17 -22.23
CA VAL A 141 18.26 -5.33 -20.80
C VAL A 141 18.22 -6.80 -20.45
N LEU A 142 19.25 -7.24 -19.73
CA LEU A 142 19.31 -8.59 -19.19
C LEU A 142 19.17 -8.51 -17.67
N ALA A 143 18.00 -8.90 -17.18
CA ALA A 143 17.73 -8.97 -15.75
C ALA A 143 18.26 -10.31 -15.20
N THR A 144 18.96 -10.26 -14.07
CA THR A 144 19.40 -11.45 -13.33
C THR A 144 18.43 -11.70 -12.18
N LEU A 145 17.94 -12.93 -12.08
CA LEU A 145 17.09 -13.38 -10.99
C LEU A 145 17.93 -13.90 -9.82
N ASP A 146 17.33 -14.01 -8.64
CA ASP A 146 17.96 -14.53 -7.41
C ASP A 146 18.46 -15.99 -7.54
N ASN A 147 17.81 -16.79 -8.38
CA ASN A 147 18.24 -18.14 -8.74
C ASN A 147 19.37 -18.19 -9.79
N GLY A 148 19.84 -17.03 -10.29
CA GLY A 148 20.87 -16.90 -11.32
C GLY A 148 20.36 -16.98 -12.76
N GLU A 149 19.08 -17.27 -12.98
CA GLU A 149 18.45 -17.21 -14.30
C GLU A 149 18.53 -15.79 -14.88
N LYS A 150 18.71 -15.71 -16.20
CA LYS A 150 18.79 -14.45 -16.92
C LYS A 150 17.57 -14.27 -17.83
N VAL A 151 16.87 -13.17 -17.67
CA VAL A 151 15.67 -12.82 -18.44
C VAL A 151 15.97 -11.62 -19.33
N HIS A 152 15.86 -11.81 -20.64
CA HIS A 152 16.04 -10.74 -21.63
C HIS A 152 14.74 -9.97 -21.87
N GLY A 153 14.84 -8.65 -22.03
CA GLY A 153 13.76 -7.81 -22.54
C GLY A 153 14.27 -6.51 -23.15
N ASP A 154 13.47 -5.89 -24.01
CA ASP A 154 13.81 -4.60 -24.62
C ASP A 154 13.78 -3.46 -23.59
N VAL A 155 12.90 -3.58 -22.58
CA VAL A 155 12.73 -2.61 -21.50
C VAL A 155 12.52 -3.34 -20.17
N LEU A 156 13.26 -2.93 -19.15
CA LEU A 156 13.01 -3.29 -17.76
C LEU A 156 12.35 -2.12 -17.04
N ILE A 157 11.21 -2.38 -16.40
CA ILE A 157 10.52 -1.41 -15.54
C ILE A 157 10.56 -1.92 -14.10
N GLY A 158 11.17 -1.14 -13.21
CA GLY A 158 11.22 -1.41 -11.77
C GLY A 158 9.92 -1.00 -11.07
N ALA A 159 9.15 -1.98 -10.62
CA ALA A 159 7.97 -1.84 -9.78
C ALA A 159 8.11 -2.70 -8.50
N ASP A 160 9.36 -2.87 -8.05
CA ASP A 160 9.86 -3.81 -7.04
C ASP A 160 9.87 -3.23 -5.61
N GLY A 161 9.15 -2.13 -5.40
CA GLY A 161 8.83 -1.56 -4.09
C GLY A 161 9.93 -0.69 -3.49
N ILE A 162 9.79 -0.38 -2.19
CA ILE A 162 10.67 0.59 -1.51
C ILE A 162 12.15 0.14 -1.50
N TRP A 163 12.41 -1.17 -1.40
CA TRP A 163 13.75 -1.77 -1.46
C TRP A 163 14.06 -2.31 -2.86
N SER A 164 13.94 -1.45 -3.86
CA SER A 164 14.08 -1.78 -5.29
C SER A 164 15.53 -2.12 -5.66
N ALA A 165 15.76 -3.35 -6.14
CA ALA A 165 17.04 -3.77 -6.70
C ALA A 165 17.31 -3.08 -8.05
N THR A 166 16.24 -2.78 -8.80
CA THR A 166 16.31 -2.00 -10.03
C THR A 166 16.88 -0.61 -9.78
N ARG A 167 16.35 0.11 -8.78
CA ARG A 167 16.86 1.44 -8.38
C ARG A 167 18.29 1.37 -7.88
N ALA A 168 18.61 0.38 -7.06
CA ALA A 168 19.96 0.19 -6.52
C ALA A 168 21.00 0.00 -7.63
N THR A 169 20.69 -0.86 -8.62
CA THR A 169 21.55 -1.07 -9.80
C THR A 169 21.71 0.21 -10.62
N MET A 170 20.62 0.95 -10.85
CA MET A 170 20.63 2.19 -11.63
C MET A 170 21.55 3.27 -11.03
N HIS A 171 21.56 3.39 -9.70
CA HIS A 171 22.35 4.39 -8.99
C HIS A 171 23.70 3.87 -8.48
N GLN A 172 24.00 2.58 -8.69
CA GLN A 172 25.19 1.92 -8.15
C GLN A 172 25.27 1.99 -6.61
N ASN A 173 24.11 1.89 -5.96
CA ASN A 173 23.98 1.96 -4.50
C ASN A 173 23.57 0.60 -3.93
N GLU A 174 23.65 0.46 -2.62
CA GLU A 174 23.08 -0.70 -1.92
C GLU A 174 21.54 -0.67 -1.92
N VAL A 175 20.92 -1.85 -1.94
CA VAL A 175 19.45 -1.99 -1.88
C VAL A 175 18.88 -1.44 -0.56
N ARG A 176 19.64 -1.55 0.53
CA ARG A 176 19.32 -1.10 1.88
C ARG A 176 20.50 -0.33 2.45
N GLY A 177 20.24 0.54 3.43
CA GLY A 177 21.27 1.38 4.05
C GLY A 177 21.09 2.85 3.68
N ASP A 178 22.06 3.67 4.10
CA ASP A 178 21.96 5.13 4.03
C ASP A 178 21.85 5.66 2.59
N GLU A 179 22.44 4.94 1.63
CA GLU A 179 22.44 5.31 0.20
C GLU A 179 21.29 4.68 -0.60
N SER A 180 20.42 3.90 0.05
CA SER A 180 19.32 3.19 -0.63
C SER A 180 18.24 4.11 -1.22
N GLY A 181 18.21 5.38 -0.80
CA GLY A 181 17.17 6.35 -1.13
C GLY A 181 15.87 6.18 -0.34
N ALA A 182 15.80 5.22 0.58
CA ALA A 182 14.68 5.05 1.52
C ALA A 182 15.10 5.54 2.90
N THR A 183 14.55 6.67 3.34
CA THR A 183 14.87 7.30 4.62
C THR A 183 13.76 7.08 5.65
N TYR A 184 14.15 6.89 6.91
CA TYR A 184 13.19 6.86 8.01
C TYR A 184 12.47 8.20 8.16
N SER A 185 11.14 8.18 8.25
CA SER A 185 10.31 9.40 8.28
C SER A 185 10.30 10.12 9.64
N GLY A 186 10.93 9.54 10.66
CA GLY A 186 10.83 10.02 12.05
C GLY A 186 9.59 9.52 12.78
N TYR A 187 8.80 8.62 12.18
CA TYR A 187 7.60 8.04 12.79
C TYR A 187 7.61 6.52 12.75
N THR A 188 7.13 5.92 13.84
CA THR A 188 6.78 4.49 13.92
C THR A 188 5.26 4.36 13.97
N VAL A 189 4.72 3.38 13.25
CA VAL A 189 3.28 3.16 13.12
C VAL A 189 2.91 1.83 13.75
N TYR A 190 1.97 1.86 14.68
CA TYR A 190 1.22 0.68 15.12
C TYR A 190 -0.10 0.68 14.38
N ALA A 191 -0.50 -0.46 13.84
CA ALA A 191 -1.73 -0.55 13.07
C ALA A 191 -2.48 -1.82 13.42
N GLY A 192 -3.79 -1.78 13.23
CA GLY A 192 -4.63 -2.95 13.38
C GLY A 192 -6.00 -2.74 12.80
N GLU A 193 -6.79 -3.80 12.84
CA GLU A 193 -8.20 -3.80 12.48
C GLU A 193 -9.01 -4.21 13.69
N LEU A 194 -10.22 -3.66 13.82
CA LEU A 194 -11.16 -4.06 14.84
C LEU A 194 -12.60 -4.02 14.32
N THR A 195 -13.46 -4.82 14.95
CA THR A 195 -14.90 -4.60 14.88
C THR A 195 -15.27 -3.61 15.96
N TYR A 196 -15.85 -2.48 15.56
CA TYR A 196 -16.15 -1.37 16.45
C TYR A 196 -17.52 -0.80 16.09
N LYS A 197 -18.37 -0.63 17.10
CA LYS A 197 -19.66 0.02 16.93
C LYS A 197 -19.50 1.51 17.18
N ALA A 198 -18.90 2.20 16.21
CA ALA A 198 -18.69 3.64 16.29
C ALA A 198 -20.04 4.36 16.46
N PRO A 199 -20.14 5.37 17.35
CA PRO A 199 -21.35 6.17 17.48
C PRO A 199 -21.76 6.86 16.17
N ASP A 200 -20.77 7.19 15.33
CA ASP A 200 -20.88 7.84 14.03
C ASP A 200 -20.74 6.87 12.84
N ASN A 201 -21.01 5.58 13.07
CA ASN A 201 -20.89 4.54 12.05
C ASN A 201 -21.77 4.82 10.83
N GLY A 202 -21.15 4.94 9.66
CA GLY A 202 -21.82 5.29 8.40
C GLY A 202 -21.99 6.79 8.16
N GLU A 203 -21.56 7.65 9.08
CA GLU A 203 -21.57 9.11 8.92
C GLU A 203 -20.16 9.67 8.66
N VAL A 204 -19.14 9.00 9.20
CA VAL A 204 -17.74 9.44 9.15
C VAL A 204 -16.89 8.36 8.48
N GLY A 205 -16.13 8.75 7.45
CA GLY A 205 -15.22 7.88 6.71
C GLY A 205 -13.87 7.71 7.41
N TYR A 206 -13.22 8.81 7.80
CA TYR A 206 -12.03 8.77 8.65
C TYR A 206 -11.89 9.99 9.56
N LYS A 207 -11.20 9.76 10.69
CA LYS A 207 -10.80 10.76 11.69
C LYS A 207 -9.30 10.68 11.91
N VAL A 208 -8.60 11.80 11.74
CA VAL A 208 -7.19 11.94 12.10
C VAL A 208 -7.09 12.79 13.37
N TYR A 209 -6.91 12.13 14.51
CA TYR A 209 -6.68 12.75 15.80
C TYR A 209 -5.22 13.19 15.91
N ILE A 210 -4.96 14.50 15.96
CA ILE A 210 -3.60 15.03 16.02
C ILE A 210 -3.25 15.55 17.41
N GLY A 211 -1.97 15.42 17.78
CA GLY A 211 -1.40 15.99 18.99
C GLY A 211 0.12 16.15 18.86
N PRO A 212 0.79 16.73 19.87
CA PRO A 212 2.23 16.91 19.82
C PRO A 212 2.96 15.57 19.69
N ASN A 213 3.78 15.44 18.62
CA ASN A 213 4.65 14.28 18.36
C ASN A 213 3.93 12.93 18.20
N GLN A 214 2.62 12.92 17.98
CA GLN A 214 1.87 11.70 17.68
C GLN A 214 0.50 12.02 17.05
N TYR A 215 -0.05 11.07 16.33
CA TYR A 215 -1.43 11.14 15.86
C TYR A 215 -2.03 9.75 15.73
N PHE A 216 -3.36 9.70 15.80
CA PHE A 216 -4.13 8.47 15.71
C PHE A 216 -5.14 8.59 14.58
N VAL A 217 -5.24 7.59 13.73
CA VAL A 217 -6.18 7.55 12.62
C VAL A 217 -7.15 6.41 12.84
N VAL A 218 -8.45 6.68 12.63
CA VAL A 218 -9.49 5.66 12.56
C VAL A 218 -10.21 5.83 11.22
N THR A 219 -10.31 4.75 10.46
CA THR A 219 -10.92 4.72 9.13
C THR A 219 -11.94 3.60 9.05
N ASP A 220 -13.13 3.91 8.55
CA ASP A 220 -14.15 2.91 8.21
C ASP A 220 -13.67 2.08 7.01
N ILE A 221 -13.67 0.76 7.19
CA ILE A 221 -13.31 -0.21 6.14
C ILE A 221 -14.49 -1.14 5.81
N GLY A 222 -15.69 -0.77 6.27
CA GLY A 222 -16.97 -1.35 5.91
C GLY A 222 -17.40 -2.50 6.82
N LYS A 223 -18.70 -2.79 6.80
CA LYS A 223 -19.32 -3.92 7.52
C LYS A 223 -19.07 -3.88 9.04
N GLY A 224 -18.99 -2.68 9.61
CA GLY A 224 -18.72 -2.47 11.04
C GLY A 224 -17.27 -2.76 11.44
N ARG A 225 -16.35 -2.86 10.48
CA ARG A 225 -14.91 -2.97 10.71
C ARG A 225 -14.25 -1.62 10.51
N TYR A 226 -13.20 -1.38 11.28
CA TYR A 226 -12.38 -0.18 11.23
C TYR A 226 -10.91 -0.58 11.20
N GLN A 227 -10.12 0.21 10.49
CA GLN A 227 -8.68 0.18 10.58
C GLN A 227 -8.22 1.36 11.42
N TRP A 228 -7.23 1.13 12.27
CA TRP A 228 -6.61 2.17 13.06
C TRP A 228 -5.10 2.21 12.89
N TYR A 229 -4.54 3.39 13.10
CA TYR A 229 -3.11 3.64 13.06
C TYR A 229 -2.72 4.59 14.18
N ALA A 230 -1.75 4.20 15.00
CA ALA A 230 -1.09 5.07 15.95
C ALA A 230 0.30 5.42 15.43
N PHE A 231 0.48 6.67 15.02
CA PHE A 231 1.75 7.21 14.57
C PHE A 231 2.44 7.91 15.73
N LEU A 232 3.65 7.47 16.08
CA LEU A 232 4.45 8.07 17.13
C LEU A 232 5.74 8.63 16.54
N ALA A 233 6.03 9.91 16.77
CA ALA A 233 7.31 10.47 16.41
C ALA A 233 8.40 9.84 17.29
N LYS A 234 9.40 9.23 16.68
CA LYS A 234 10.46 8.48 17.35
C LYS A 234 11.79 8.69 16.63
N PRO A 235 12.94 8.73 17.34
CA PRO A 235 14.25 8.63 16.72
C PRO A 235 14.44 7.29 15.99
N VAL A 236 15.35 7.26 15.02
CA VAL A 236 15.72 6.02 14.32
C VAL A 236 16.32 5.00 15.30
N GLY A 237 16.03 3.71 15.09
CA GLY A 237 16.63 2.62 15.85
C GLY A 237 16.15 2.50 17.31
N THR A 238 15.09 3.21 17.72
CA THR A 238 14.49 2.99 19.03
C THR A 238 13.88 1.60 19.11
N ALA A 239 14.53 0.69 19.87
CA ALA A 239 13.97 -0.59 20.26
C ALA A 239 12.89 -0.36 21.33
N GLU A 240 11.71 -0.93 21.11
CA GLU A 240 10.47 -0.57 21.82
C GLU A 240 10.52 -0.85 23.32
N SER A 241 10.96 -2.04 23.68
CA SER A 241 10.52 -2.70 24.89
C SER A 241 8.97 -2.73 25.08
N GLU A 242 8.41 -3.71 25.75
CA GLU A 242 8.92 -4.24 27.02
C GLU A 242 9.96 -5.37 26.94
N LYS A 243 10.46 -5.76 25.76
CA LYS A 243 11.93 -5.92 25.45
C LYS A 243 12.18 -6.79 24.22
N ASP A 244 11.25 -7.66 23.80
CA ASP A 244 11.55 -8.68 22.79
C ASP A 244 10.39 -8.98 21.81
N LEU A 245 9.79 -7.98 21.15
CA LEU A 245 8.77 -8.24 20.11
C LEU A 245 9.36 -8.79 18.78
N LYS A 246 10.36 -9.66 18.87
CA LYS A 246 10.34 -10.88 18.06
C LYS A 246 9.71 -12.00 18.90
N PRO A 247 8.41 -12.28 18.76
CA PRO A 247 7.92 -13.63 18.99
C PRO A 247 8.72 -14.59 18.10
N THR A 248 9.13 -15.72 18.66
CA THR A 248 10.02 -16.73 18.08
C THR A 248 9.42 -17.53 16.91
N GLU A 249 8.31 -17.07 16.34
CA GLU A 249 7.72 -17.67 15.14
C GLU A 249 7.33 -16.56 14.16
N ASP A 250 7.93 -16.61 12.97
CA ASP A 250 7.55 -15.80 11.82
C ASP A 250 6.11 -16.14 11.41
N LEU A 251 5.14 -15.43 12.01
CA LEU A 251 3.84 -15.22 11.41
C LEU A 251 3.83 -13.79 10.84
N ASP A 252 4.09 -13.72 9.54
CA ASP A 252 3.63 -12.65 8.68
C ASP A 252 4.15 -11.23 8.98
N GLY A 253 5.27 -11.06 9.67
CA GLY A 253 5.96 -9.75 9.77
C GLY A 253 5.20 -8.64 10.52
N CYS A 254 4.09 -8.96 11.18
CA CYS A 254 3.37 -8.09 12.10
C CYS A 254 3.47 -8.67 13.52
N ALA A 255 4.22 -8.03 14.42
CA ALA A 255 4.24 -8.41 15.82
C ALA A 255 2.89 -8.10 16.49
N ALA A 256 2.47 -8.93 17.44
CA ALA A 256 1.37 -8.57 18.34
C ALA A 256 1.77 -7.30 19.11
N GLY A 257 1.17 -6.16 18.78
CA GLY A 257 1.39 -4.92 19.51
C GLY A 257 0.97 -5.04 20.97
N ASN A 258 1.49 -4.18 21.85
CA ASN A 258 1.08 -4.12 23.26
C ASN A 258 -0.04 -3.08 23.46
N PRO A 259 -1.29 -3.49 23.71
CA PRO A 259 -2.40 -2.56 23.92
C PRO A 259 -2.20 -1.68 25.15
N ALA A 260 -1.48 -2.13 26.18
CA ALA A 260 -1.25 -1.34 27.40
C ALA A 260 -0.32 -0.15 27.16
N TYR A 261 0.77 -0.34 26.41
CA TYR A 261 1.68 0.74 26.03
C TYR A 261 0.95 1.82 25.21
N LEU A 262 0.18 1.41 24.20
CA LEU A 262 -0.59 2.35 23.38
C LEU A 262 -1.66 3.06 24.22
N ARG A 263 -2.40 2.35 25.09
CA ARG A 263 -3.38 2.97 26.00
C ARG A 263 -2.75 4.03 26.89
N GLN A 264 -1.58 3.76 27.47
CA GLN A 264 -0.85 4.74 28.27
C GLN A 264 -0.40 5.94 27.43
N ARG A 265 0.08 5.70 26.20
CA ARG A 265 0.60 6.75 25.32
C ARG A 265 -0.48 7.72 24.84
N PHE A 266 -1.71 7.22 24.69
CA PHE A 266 -2.91 7.97 24.32
C PHE A 266 -3.81 8.27 25.53
N ASP A 267 -3.31 8.17 26.77
CA ASP A 267 -4.11 8.54 27.95
C ASP A 267 -4.56 10.01 27.88
N GLY A 268 -5.82 10.25 28.23
CA GLY A 268 -6.46 11.57 28.13
C GLY A 268 -6.79 12.03 26.71
N TRP A 269 -6.64 11.17 25.69
CA TRP A 269 -7.13 11.46 24.34
C TRP A 269 -8.63 11.19 24.22
N SER A 270 -9.20 11.50 23.06
CA SER A 270 -10.59 11.25 22.71
C SER A 270 -11.03 9.85 23.13
N LYS A 271 -12.26 9.75 23.64
CA LYS A 271 -12.86 8.48 24.05
C LYS A 271 -12.97 7.48 22.89
N ASP A 272 -12.99 7.96 21.66
CA ASP A 272 -13.02 7.12 20.46
C ASP A 272 -11.73 6.30 20.26
N ILE A 273 -10.62 6.70 20.91
CA ILE A 273 -9.32 6.01 20.83
C ILE A 273 -9.20 4.87 21.87
N HIS A 274 -10.07 4.86 22.90
CA HIS A 274 -10.01 3.93 24.04
C HIS A 274 -11.02 2.79 23.96
#